data_AF-A0A078J245-F1
#
_entry.id   AF-A0A078J245-F1
#
_cell.length_a   1.000
_cell.length_b   1.000
_cell.length_c   1.000
_cell.angle_alpha   90.00
_cell.angle_beta   90.00
_cell.angle_gamma   90.00
#
_symmetry.space_group_name_H-M   'P 1'
#
loop_
_entity.id
_entity.type
_entity.pdbx_description
1 polymer ?
#
loop_
_entity_poly.entity_id
_entity_poly.type
_entity_poly.pdbx_seq_one_letter_code
_entity_poly.pdbx_strand_id
1 'polypeptide(L)'
;MTGVDIGETESFLHGGELPTLIVQSTCHAVHIFVNGQLSGSAFGTRQNRRFTYRGKINLHSGTNRIALLSVAVGLPNVGGHFESWNTGILGPVALHSLSQGKRDLSWQKWTYQVELRGEAMNLAYPTNTLSIGWMDTSLTVQKPQPLTWHKTYFDAPEGDEPLALDMEGMGKGQIWVNGESIGRYWTAFATGDCNHCSYTGTYKPNKCLSGCGQPTQRYYHVPRSWLKPSQNLLFLNHHHPNIKNWHLESYGKGQTFHRPKVHLKWSPGQANSAIKFASFGTPLGKCGRYQQGECHAATSYAILERKCVGKARCAVTISNTNFGKDPCPNVLKRLTVEAVCSPETSLTSWKP
;
A
#
# COMPACT_ATOMS: atom_id res chain seq x y z
N MET A 1 13.88 -13.62 16.63
CA MET A 1 13.22 -13.12 17.84
C MET A 1 14.13 -13.35 19.02
N THR A 2 14.17 -12.43 19.99
CA THR A 2 14.94 -12.58 21.22
C THR A 2 14.20 -11.96 22.41
N GLY A 3 14.55 -12.38 23.61
CA GLY A 3 14.05 -11.82 24.87
C GLY A 3 15.08 -10.87 25.46
N VAL A 4 14.64 -9.74 26.03
CA VAL A 4 15.49 -8.77 26.71
C VAL A 4 14.89 -8.44 28.06
N ASP A 5 15.60 -8.80 29.12
CA ASP A 5 15.22 -8.45 30.49
C ASP A 5 15.72 -7.05 30.86
N ILE A 6 14.81 -6.24 31.39
CA ILE A 6 15.00 -4.85 31.79
C ILE A 6 14.77 -4.75 33.29
N GLY A 7 15.72 -4.14 34.01
CA GLY A 7 15.61 -3.92 35.45
C GLY A 7 14.62 -2.80 35.80
N GLU A 8 13.98 -2.90 36.95
CA GLU A 8 13.01 -1.91 37.46
C GLU A 8 13.62 -0.52 37.70
N THR A 9 14.94 -0.47 37.89
CA THR A 9 15.70 0.76 38.16
C THR A 9 16.13 1.50 36.89
N GLU A 10 15.74 1.02 35.70
CA GLU A 10 16.09 1.66 34.44
C GLU A 10 15.47 3.05 34.32
N SER A 11 16.32 4.04 34.05
CA SER A 11 15.93 5.46 34.08
C SER A 11 14.78 5.81 33.14
N PHE A 12 14.68 5.14 31.98
CA PHE A 12 13.62 5.37 31.00
C PHE A 12 12.23 4.94 31.48
N LEU A 13 12.15 4.05 32.48
CA LEU A 13 10.88 3.67 33.12
C LEU A 13 10.37 4.79 34.04
N HIS A 14 11.26 5.67 34.49
CA HIS A 14 10.99 6.76 35.44
C HIS A 14 11.02 8.15 34.78
N GLY A 15 10.68 8.23 33.48
CA GLY A 15 10.64 9.48 32.72
C GLY A 15 11.95 9.88 32.04
N GLY A 16 12.97 9.02 32.08
CA GLY A 16 14.21 9.18 31.30
C GLY A 16 14.03 8.95 29.79
N GLU A 17 15.14 9.04 29.04
CA GLU A 17 15.12 8.85 27.59
C GLU A 17 14.93 7.38 27.20
N LEU A 18 14.00 7.11 26.27
CA LEU A 18 13.77 5.75 25.76
C LEU A 18 15.04 5.14 25.12
N PRO A 19 15.26 3.83 25.32
CA PRO A 19 16.40 3.14 24.74
C PRO A 19 16.30 3.11 23.21
N THR A 20 17.46 3.22 22.56
CA THR A 20 17.55 3.20 21.09
C THR A 20 17.97 1.82 20.61
N LEU A 21 17.13 1.19 19.80
CA LEU A 21 17.46 -0.05 19.11
C LEU A 21 18.19 0.25 17.80
N ILE A 22 19.33 -0.41 17.63
CA ILE A 22 20.12 -0.41 16.41
C ILE A 22 20.06 -1.80 15.80
N VAL A 23 19.61 -1.90 14.55
CA VAL A 23 19.59 -3.16 13.79
C VAL A 23 20.30 -2.93 12.47
N GLN A 24 21.46 -3.56 12.29
CA GLN A 24 22.12 -3.60 11.00
C GLN A 24 21.67 -4.83 10.20
N SER A 25 21.29 -4.59 8.95
CA SER A 25 20.80 -5.62 8.05
C SER A 25 21.38 -5.47 6.65
N THR A 26 21.59 -6.60 5.99
CA THR A 26 21.84 -6.68 4.54
C THR A 26 20.59 -7.14 3.78
N CYS A 27 19.44 -7.18 4.45
CA CYS A 27 18.16 -7.52 3.84
C CYS A 27 17.60 -6.34 3.02
N HIS A 28 16.44 -6.54 2.41
CA HIS A 28 15.79 -5.50 1.63
C HIS A 28 14.87 -4.64 2.49
N ALA A 29 14.24 -5.23 3.52
CA ALA A 29 13.53 -4.51 4.56
C ALA A 29 13.53 -5.27 5.90
N VAL A 30 13.37 -4.54 6.99
CA VAL A 30 13.19 -5.07 8.34
C VAL A 30 12.03 -4.32 9.01
N HIS A 31 11.11 -5.06 9.61
CA HIS A 31 10.10 -4.53 10.51
C HIS A 31 10.43 -4.92 11.95
N ILE A 32 10.36 -3.96 12.87
CA ILE A 32 10.75 -4.10 14.26
C ILE A 32 9.47 -4.17 15.11
N PHE A 33 9.25 -5.30 15.75
CA PHE A 33 8.17 -5.50 16.70
C PHE A 33 8.73 -5.62 18.11
N VAL A 34 8.15 -4.86 19.03
CA VAL A 34 8.46 -4.90 20.46
C VAL A 34 7.19 -5.22 21.20
N ASN A 35 7.20 -6.31 21.97
CA ASN A 35 6.05 -6.81 22.71
C ASN A 35 4.78 -6.95 21.84
N GLY A 36 4.96 -7.42 20.61
CA GLY A 36 3.87 -7.63 19.64
C GLY A 36 3.40 -6.38 18.90
N GLN A 37 3.89 -5.18 19.24
CA GLN A 37 3.54 -3.94 18.56
C GLN A 37 4.63 -3.51 17.58
N LEU A 38 4.24 -3.00 16.42
CA LEU A 38 5.19 -2.47 15.44
C LEU A 38 5.79 -1.16 15.97
N SER A 39 7.10 -1.17 16.20
CA SER A 39 7.86 -0.03 16.69
C SER A 39 8.52 0.77 15.57
N GLY A 40 8.78 0.15 14.42
CA GLY A 40 9.44 0.83 13.30
C GLY A 40 9.75 -0.10 12.13
N SER A 41 10.18 0.50 11.02
CA SER A 41 10.58 -0.23 9.80
C SER A 41 11.75 0.48 9.13
N ALA A 42 12.61 -0.26 8.45
CA ALA A 42 13.64 0.28 7.58
C ALA A 42 13.82 -0.61 6.35
N PHE A 43 14.31 -0.04 5.26
CA PHE A 43 14.52 -0.75 4.00
C PHE A 43 15.72 -0.18 3.25
N GLY A 44 16.34 -1.03 2.43
CA GLY A 44 17.43 -0.65 1.55
C GLY A 44 16.91 -0.20 0.18
N THR A 45 17.84 0.16 -0.68
CA THR A 45 17.59 0.42 -2.11
C THR A 45 18.15 -0.72 -2.95
N ARG A 46 17.87 -0.71 -4.25
CA ARG A 46 18.45 -1.69 -5.18
C ARG A 46 19.98 -1.60 -5.21
N GLN A 47 20.53 -0.39 -5.13
CA GLN A 47 21.98 -0.13 -5.17
C GLN A 47 22.63 -0.39 -3.81
N ASN A 48 22.00 0.10 -2.74
CA ASN A 48 22.49 -0.09 -1.38
C ASN A 48 21.48 -0.88 -0.54
N ARG A 49 21.69 -2.20 -0.50
CA ARG A 49 20.88 -3.13 0.31
C ARG A 49 21.21 -3.05 1.80
N ARG A 50 22.44 -2.68 2.16
CA ARG A 50 22.85 -2.61 3.56
C ARG A 50 22.32 -1.33 4.18
N PHE A 51 21.61 -1.47 5.29
CA PHE A 51 21.11 -0.34 6.05
C PHE A 51 21.18 -0.60 7.56
N THR A 52 21.03 0.47 8.33
CA THR A 52 20.96 0.42 9.78
C THR A 52 19.68 1.10 10.21
N TYR A 53 18.78 0.35 10.84
CA TYR A 53 17.67 0.93 11.58
C TYR A 53 18.19 1.52 12.89
N ARG A 54 17.75 2.73 13.22
CA ARG A 54 17.93 3.38 14.51
C ARG A 54 16.60 3.95 14.94
N GLY A 55 16.06 3.49 16.06
CA GLY A 55 14.79 4.01 16.56
C GLY A 55 14.63 3.79 18.05
N LYS A 56 13.98 4.74 18.71
CA LYS A 56 13.59 4.61 20.12
C LYS A 56 12.52 3.53 20.24
N ILE A 57 12.65 2.66 21.23
CA ILE A 57 11.70 1.58 21.48
C ILE A 57 11.15 1.69 22.90
N ASN A 58 9.89 1.31 23.08
CA ASN A 58 9.26 1.28 24.39
C ASN A 58 9.41 -0.12 25.00
N LEU A 59 10.04 -0.20 26.18
CA LEU A 59 10.24 -1.43 26.93
C LEU A 59 9.58 -1.27 28.31
N HIS A 60 9.16 -2.36 28.92
CA HIS A 60 8.67 -2.39 30.30
C HIS A 60 9.66 -3.11 31.22
N SER A 61 9.46 -3.00 32.53
CA SER A 61 10.21 -3.82 33.49
C SER A 61 9.99 -5.32 33.23
N GLY A 62 11.03 -6.13 33.44
CA GLY A 62 11.02 -7.57 33.19
C GLY A 62 11.30 -7.94 31.73
N THR A 63 10.78 -9.08 31.31
CA THR A 63 11.09 -9.66 29.99
C THR A 63 10.32 -9.00 28.86
N ASN A 64 11.05 -8.40 27.91
CA ASN A 64 10.51 -7.85 26.69
C ASN A 64 10.84 -8.76 25.49
N ARG A 65 9.94 -8.85 24.52
CA ARG A 65 10.15 -9.63 23.30
C ARG A 65 10.44 -8.71 22.12
N ILE A 66 11.61 -8.87 21.52
CA ILE A 66 11.98 -8.20 20.27
C ILE A 66 11.85 -9.20 19.12
N ALA A 67 10.98 -8.90 18.17
CA ALA A 67 10.80 -9.65 16.95
C ALA A 67 11.18 -8.79 15.74
N LEU A 68 12.11 -9.30 14.93
CA LEU A 68 12.59 -8.64 13.72
C LEU A 68 12.10 -9.44 12.52
N LEU A 69 11.22 -8.86 11.72
CA LEU A 69 10.74 -9.46 10.49
C LEU A 69 11.66 -9.00 9.35
N SER A 70 12.53 -9.91 8.91
CA SER A 70 13.45 -9.71 7.78
C SER A 70 12.76 -10.06 6.46
N VAL A 71 12.74 -9.14 5.50
CA VAL A 71 11.98 -9.29 4.24
C VAL A 71 12.90 -9.20 3.02
N ALA A 72 12.94 -10.28 2.23
CA ALA A 72 13.63 -10.29 0.95
C ALA A 72 12.71 -9.83 -0.20
N VAL A 73 13.21 -9.01 -1.12
CA VAL A 73 12.48 -8.53 -2.30
C VAL A 73 13.21 -9.00 -3.56
N GLY A 74 13.22 -10.32 -3.75
CA GLY A 74 14.07 -10.97 -4.74
C GLY A 74 15.49 -11.23 -4.22
N LEU A 75 16.27 -11.96 -5.01
CA LEU A 75 17.68 -12.24 -4.77
C LEU A 75 18.54 -11.53 -5.83
N PRO A 76 19.81 -11.23 -5.52
CA PRO A 76 20.75 -10.72 -6.52
C PRO A 76 20.82 -11.62 -7.75
N ASN A 77 20.90 -11.01 -8.93
CA ASN A 77 20.91 -11.71 -10.22
C ASN A 77 21.99 -11.20 -11.19
N VAL A 78 22.90 -10.33 -10.73
CA VAL A 78 24.00 -9.77 -11.52
C VAL A 78 25.14 -9.33 -10.59
N GLY A 79 26.39 -9.57 -10.99
CA GLY A 79 27.60 -9.21 -10.24
C GLY A 79 28.63 -10.34 -10.21
N GLY A 80 29.86 -10.05 -9.78
CA GLY A 80 30.82 -11.12 -9.45
C GLY A 80 30.44 -11.76 -8.12
N HIS A 81 30.39 -13.09 -8.07
CA HIS A 81 30.09 -13.88 -6.88
C HIS A 81 28.80 -13.48 -6.14
N PHE A 82 27.75 -13.05 -6.85
CA PHE A 82 26.51 -12.58 -6.22
C PHE A 82 25.77 -13.67 -5.41
N GLU A 83 26.06 -14.95 -5.69
CA GLU A 83 25.60 -16.11 -4.93
C GLU A 83 26.11 -16.13 -3.48
N SER A 84 27.26 -15.50 -3.22
CA SER A 84 27.85 -15.39 -1.87
C SER A 84 27.30 -14.22 -1.04
N TRP A 85 26.43 -13.39 -1.64
CA TRP A 85 25.96 -12.17 -1.00
C TRP A 85 24.90 -12.47 0.06
N ASN A 86 25.26 -12.23 1.32
CA ASN A 86 24.36 -12.44 2.45
C ASN A 86 23.08 -11.59 2.38
N THR A 87 21.96 -12.20 2.74
CA THR A 87 20.65 -11.53 2.89
C THR A 87 20.08 -11.82 4.26
N GLY A 88 19.80 -10.78 5.06
CA GLY A 88 19.18 -10.95 6.37
C GLY A 88 19.72 -9.99 7.42
N ILE A 89 19.52 -10.33 8.69
CA ILE A 89 20.01 -9.56 9.83
C ILE A 89 21.26 -10.26 10.35
N LEU A 90 22.42 -9.82 9.87
CA LEU A 90 23.72 -10.32 10.32
C LEU A 90 24.28 -9.55 11.52
N GLY A 91 23.59 -8.50 11.94
CA GLY A 91 24.01 -7.63 13.01
C GLY A 91 25.08 -6.60 12.60
N PRO A 92 25.53 -5.80 13.56
CA PRO A 92 25.16 -5.88 14.99
C PRO A 92 23.70 -5.50 15.25
N VAL A 93 23.11 -6.13 16.28
CA VAL A 93 21.84 -5.74 16.90
C VAL A 93 22.15 -5.28 18.32
N ALA A 94 21.89 -4.02 18.64
CA ALA A 94 22.28 -3.45 19.93
C ALA A 94 21.21 -2.51 20.51
N LEU A 95 21.14 -2.46 21.83
CA LEU A 95 20.39 -1.46 22.58
C LEU A 95 21.37 -0.44 23.17
N HIS A 96 21.07 0.82 22.94
CA HIS A 96 21.78 1.96 23.50
C HIS A 96 20.91 2.68 24.52
N SER A 97 21.56 3.50 25.37
CA SER A 97 20.90 4.33 26.39
C SER A 97 20.19 3.52 27.48
N LEU A 98 20.76 2.38 27.86
CA LEU A 98 20.43 1.71 29.13
C LEU A 98 21.28 2.32 30.25
N SER A 99 20.88 2.12 31.51
CA SER A 99 21.66 2.57 32.68
C SER A 99 23.09 2.00 32.70
N GLN A 100 23.27 0.78 32.19
CA GLN A 100 24.57 0.11 32.00
C GLN A 100 25.27 0.49 30.68
N GLY A 101 24.74 1.46 29.93
CA GLY A 101 25.27 1.92 28.64
C GLY A 101 24.71 1.15 27.44
N LYS A 102 25.59 0.45 26.71
CA LYS A 102 25.25 -0.29 25.50
C LYS A 102 25.16 -1.78 25.79
N ARG A 103 24.08 -2.42 25.37
CA ARG A 103 23.92 -3.88 25.40
C ARG A 103 23.91 -4.44 23.98
N ASP A 104 24.85 -5.30 23.67
CA ASP A 104 24.86 -6.06 22.41
C ASP A 104 23.90 -7.26 22.51
N LEU A 105 22.97 -7.35 21.56
CA LEU A 105 22.00 -8.44 21.46
C LEU A 105 22.42 -9.49 20.41
N SER A 106 23.48 -9.24 19.65
CA SER A 106 23.91 -10.10 18.53
C SER A 106 24.26 -11.52 18.98
N TRP A 107 24.85 -11.62 20.18
CA TRP A 107 25.34 -12.88 20.76
C TRP A 107 24.33 -13.57 21.69
N GLN A 108 23.10 -13.07 21.77
CA GLN A 108 22.06 -13.67 22.60
C GLN A 108 21.38 -14.85 21.89
N LYS A 109 20.53 -15.57 22.62
CA LYS A 109 19.70 -16.61 22.03
C LYS A 109 18.67 -15.98 21.10
N TRP A 110 18.70 -16.39 19.83
CA TRP A 110 17.73 -16.00 18.80
C TRP A 110 16.89 -17.19 18.38
N THR A 111 15.57 -17.00 18.35
CA THR A 111 14.61 -17.95 17.77
C THR A 111 14.19 -17.49 16.39
N TYR A 112 14.16 -18.41 15.44
CA TYR A 112 13.81 -18.16 14.04
C TYR A 112 12.49 -18.82 13.70
N GLN A 113 11.71 -18.12 12.88
CA GLN A 113 10.51 -18.65 12.25
C GLN A 113 10.61 -18.25 10.78
N VAL A 114 10.55 -19.24 9.90
CA VAL A 114 10.44 -19.03 8.45
C VAL A 114 8.96 -18.80 8.16
N GLU A 115 8.67 -17.92 7.21
CA GLU A 115 7.32 -17.61 6.69
C GLU A 115 6.35 -16.94 7.69
N LEU A 116 5.32 -16.31 7.14
CA LEU A 116 4.22 -15.77 7.93
C LEU A 116 3.20 -16.86 8.25
N ARG A 117 2.55 -16.78 9.41
CA ARG A 117 1.54 -17.77 9.83
C ARG A 117 0.43 -17.99 8.78
N GLY A 118 -0.01 -16.92 8.10
CA GLY A 118 -1.01 -17.05 7.03
C GLY A 118 -0.49 -17.74 5.76
N GLU A 119 0.82 -17.70 5.51
CA GLU A 119 1.45 -18.48 4.43
C GLU A 119 1.51 -19.96 4.82
N ALA A 120 1.98 -20.26 6.04
CA ALA A 120 2.02 -21.64 6.58
C ALA A 120 0.64 -22.30 6.61
N MET A 121 -0.41 -21.50 6.83
CA MET A 121 -1.80 -21.97 6.83
C MET A 121 -2.38 -22.13 5.41
N ASN A 122 -1.67 -21.76 4.35
CA ASN A 122 -2.16 -21.83 2.96
C ASN A 122 -3.51 -21.11 2.76
N LEU A 123 -3.67 -19.91 3.34
CA LEU A 123 -4.95 -19.20 3.34
C LEU A 123 -5.42 -18.73 1.95
N ALA A 124 -4.49 -18.60 1.02
CA ALA A 124 -4.77 -18.21 -0.36
C ALA A 124 -5.45 -19.34 -1.17
N TYR A 125 -5.44 -20.58 -0.68
CA TYR A 125 -5.96 -21.74 -1.41
C TYR A 125 -7.46 -21.96 -1.17
N PRO A 126 -8.28 -22.13 -2.22
CA PRO A 126 -9.74 -22.26 -2.10
C PRO A 126 -10.22 -23.48 -1.30
N THR A 127 -9.41 -24.54 -1.22
CA THR A 127 -9.75 -25.82 -0.57
C THR A 127 -9.60 -25.78 0.95
N ASN A 128 -9.15 -24.66 1.51
CA ASN A 128 -8.87 -24.54 2.92
C ASN A 128 -10.15 -24.32 3.74
N THR A 129 -10.42 -25.23 4.68
CA THR A 129 -11.59 -25.23 5.57
C THR A 129 -11.26 -24.75 6.99
N LEU A 130 -10.05 -24.24 7.25
CA LEU A 130 -9.66 -23.77 8.57
C LEU A 130 -10.58 -22.65 9.04
N SER A 131 -11.25 -22.88 10.18
CA SER A 131 -12.09 -21.89 10.85
C SER A 131 -11.19 -20.79 11.43
N ILE A 132 -11.16 -19.65 10.76
CA ILE A 132 -10.46 -18.44 11.20
C ILE A 132 -11.52 -17.38 11.40
N GLY A 133 -11.45 -16.68 12.54
CA GLY A 133 -12.28 -15.52 12.79
C GLY A 133 -11.89 -14.38 11.86
N TRP A 134 -12.58 -14.26 10.72
CA TRP A 134 -12.46 -13.11 9.83
C TRP A 134 -13.21 -11.92 10.44
N MET A 135 -12.56 -10.77 10.49
CA MET A 135 -13.20 -9.52 10.92
C MET A 135 -13.75 -8.77 9.70
N ASP A 136 -14.90 -8.13 9.88
CA ASP A 136 -15.47 -7.27 8.86
C ASP A 136 -14.52 -6.09 8.56
N THR A 137 -14.38 -5.75 7.27
CA THR A 137 -13.55 -4.67 6.77
C THR A 137 -13.83 -3.31 7.42
N SER A 138 -15.06 -3.05 7.85
CA SER A 138 -15.45 -1.82 8.54
C SER A 138 -14.68 -1.57 9.86
N LEU A 139 -14.25 -2.63 10.54
CA LEU A 139 -13.49 -2.55 11.79
C LEU A 139 -11.98 -2.37 11.55
N THR A 140 -11.45 -2.85 10.42
CA THR A 140 -10.01 -2.79 10.11
C THR A 140 -9.57 -1.45 9.54
N VAL A 141 -10.47 -0.69 8.89
CA VAL A 141 -10.19 0.67 8.39
C VAL A 141 -9.97 1.67 9.52
N GLN A 142 -10.59 1.47 10.68
CA GLN A 142 -10.48 2.38 11.82
C GLN A 142 -9.11 2.31 12.52
N LYS A 143 -8.42 1.17 12.42
CA LYS A 143 -7.10 0.96 13.05
C LYS A 143 -6.23 0.07 12.15
N PRO A 144 -5.57 0.65 11.13
CA PRO A 144 -4.81 -0.13 10.17
C PRO A 144 -3.64 -0.83 10.86
N GLN A 145 -3.66 -2.17 10.84
CA GLN A 145 -2.64 -3.02 11.46
C GLN A 145 -1.63 -3.52 10.42
N PRO A 146 -0.36 -3.67 10.80
CA PRO A 146 0.61 -4.37 9.96
C PRO A 146 0.35 -5.86 9.91
N LEU A 147 0.85 -6.49 8.85
CA LEU A 147 0.70 -7.93 8.61
C LEU A 147 -0.77 -8.38 8.58
N THR A 148 -1.61 -7.59 7.90
CA THR A 148 -3.04 -7.87 7.75
C THR A 148 -3.30 -8.72 6.51
N TRP A 149 -4.23 -9.66 6.61
CA TRP A 149 -4.70 -10.49 5.51
C TRP A 149 -6.11 -10.06 5.11
N HIS A 150 -6.35 -9.89 3.81
CA HIS A 150 -7.67 -9.56 3.29
C HIS A 150 -8.13 -10.63 2.30
N LYS A 151 -9.43 -10.88 2.30
CA LYS A 151 -10.10 -11.87 1.48
C LYS A 151 -11.38 -11.25 0.92
N THR A 152 -11.65 -11.46 -0.36
CA THR A 152 -12.93 -11.12 -0.99
C THR A 152 -13.24 -12.06 -2.14
N TYR A 153 -14.50 -12.11 -2.55
CA TYR A 153 -14.94 -12.81 -3.74
C TYR A 153 -15.40 -11.82 -4.81
N PHE A 154 -15.18 -12.16 -6.08
CA PHE A 154 -15.62 -11.33 -7.21
C PHE A 154 -15.96 -12.18 -8.44
N ASP A 155 -16.83 -11.64 -9.30
CA ASP A 155 -17.15 -12.23 -10.60
C ASP A 155 -16.19 -11.73 -11.68
N ALA A 156 -15.88 -12.56 -12.66
CA ALA A 156 -14.99 -12.15 -13.75
C ALA A 156 -15.64 -11.02 -14.58
N PRO A 157 -14.91 -9.94 -14.87
CA PRO A 157 -15.40 -8.91 -15.80
C PRO A 157 -15.60 -9.49 -17.20
N GLU A 158 -16.67 -9.05 -17.88
CA GLU A 158 -16.98 -9.43 -19.26
C GLU A 158 -15.90 -8.95 -20.26
N GLY A 159 -15.97 -9.47 -21.49
CA GLY A 159 -15.05 -9.15 -22.59
C GLY A 159 -13.73 -9.92 -22.55
N ASP A 160 -12.83 -9.58 -23.49
CA ASP A 160 -11.54 -10.27 -23.68
C ASP A 160 -10.31 -9.41 -23.31
N GLU A 161 -10.54 -8.15 -22.93
CA GLU A 161 -9.48 -7.18 -22.64
C GLU A 161 -8.61 -7.62 -21.45
N PRO A 162 -7.28 -7.37 -21.46
CA PRO A 162 -6.41 -7.70 -20.34
C PRO A 162 -6.88 -7.08 -19.01
N LEU A 163 -6.77 -7.84 -17.93
CA LEU A 163 -7.21 -7.41 -16.60
C LEU A 163 -6.03 -7.05 -15.72
N ALA A 164 -6.23 -6.08 -14.83
CA ALA A 164 -5.26 -5.74 -13.80
C ALA A 164 -5.96 -5.27 -12.52
N LEU A 165 -5.30 -5.52 -11.38
CA LEU A 165 -5.69 -4.99 -10.09
C LEU A 165 -5.04 -3.63 -9.88
N ASP A 166 -5.87 -2.62 -9.59
CA ASP A 166 -5.41 -1.31 -9.14
C ASP A 166 -5.09 -1.37 -7.65
N MET A 167 -3.81 -1.27 -7.31
CA MET A 167 -3.34 -1.31 -5.93
C MET A 167 -3.06 0.09 -5.37
N GLU A 168 -3.52 1.16 -6.02
CA GLU A 168 -3.40 2.53 -5.47
C GLU A 168 -3.97 2.60 -4.04
N GLY A 169 -3.23 3.27 -3.15
CA GLY A 169 -3.61 3.40 -1.74
C GLY A 169 -3.24 2.17 -0.88
N MET A 170 -2.91 1.04 -1.49
CA MET A 170 -2.26 -0.08 -0.80
C MET A 170 -0.79 0.24 -0.57
N GLY A 171 -0.10 -0.60 0.22
CA GLY A 171 1.33 -0.44 0.53
C GLY A 171 2.20 -1.49 -0.15
N LYS A 172 2.56 -2.53 0.60
CA LYS A 172 3.40 -3.63 0.14
C LYS A 172 2.85 -4.97 0.60
N GLY A 173 2.95 -5.98 -0.25
CA GLY A 173 2.56 -7.34 0.07
C GLY A 173 2.59 -8.24 -1.16
N GLN A 174 1.69 -9.21 -1.19
CA GLN A 174 1.50 -10.22 -2.20
C GLN A 174 0.01 -10.40 -2.48
N ILE A 175 -0.28 -10.83 -3.70
CA ILE A 175 -1.63 -11.01 -4.22
C ILE A 175 -1.76 -12.43 -4.76
N TRP A 176 -2.89 -13.05 -4.46
CA TRP A 176 -3.31 -14.33 -5.03
C TRP A 176 -4.73 -14.24 -5.58
N VAL A 177 -4.96 -14.93 -6.69
CA VAL A 177 -6.28 -15.12 -7.29
C VAL A 177 -6.51 -16.60 -7.46
N ASN A 178 -7.57 -17.13 -6.84
CA ASN A 178 -7.92 -18.56 -6.89
C ASN A 178 -6.79 -19.51 -6.45
N GLY A 179 -5.89 -19.07 -5.55
CA GLY A 179 -4.72 -19.83 -5.13
C GLY A 179 -3.45 -19.56 -5.96
N GLU A 180 -3.60 -18.95 -7.14
CA GLU A 180 -2.46 -18.61 -8.00
C GLU A 180 -1.83 -17.29 -7.58
N SER A 181 -0.51 -17.28 -7.47
CA SER A 181 0.25 -16.08 -7.09
C SER A 181 0.35 -15.11 -8.26
N ILE A 182 -0.28 -13.94 -8.13
CA ILE A 182 -0.11 -12.81 -9.07
C ILE A 182 1.26 -12.16 -8.88
N GLY A 183 1.79 -12.23 -7.65
CA GLY A 183 3.12 -11.76 -7.31
C GLY A 183 3.12 -10.70 -6.20
N ARG A 184 4.28 -10.05 -6.04
CA ARG A 184 4.48 -9.00 -5.04
C ARG A 184 3.96 -7.68 -5.55
N TYR A 185 3.22 -6.96 -4.71
CA TYR A 185 2.88 -5.56 -4.96
C TYR A 185 3.67 -4.63 -4.05
N TRP A 186 4.04 -3.48 -4.60
CA TRP A 186 4.69 -2.41 -3.90
C TRP A 186 4.46 -1.08 -4.62
N THR A 187 3.68 -0.22 -3.98
CA THR A 187 3.27 1.10 -4.51
C THR A 187 4.19 2.23 -4.09
N ALA A 188 5.48 1.93 -3.88
CA ALA A 188 6.48 2.97 -3.60
C ALA A 188 6.49 4.01 -4.73
N PHE A 189 6.70 5.29 -4.41
CA PHE A 189 6.69 6.33 -5.42
C PHE A 189 8.01 6.33 -6.22
N ALA A 190 7.89 6.38 -7.54
CA ALA A 190 9.02 6.47 -8.44
C ALA A 190 9.73 7.82 -8.29
N THR A 191 11.05 7.76 -8.12
CA THR A 191 11.94 8.92 -8.09
C THR A 191 12.81 8.93 -9.34
N GLY A 192 13.33 10.10 -9.70
CA GLY A 192 14.20 10.27 -10.87
C GLY A 192 13.87 11.54 -11.62
N ASP A 193 14.51 11.68 -12.78
CA ASP A 193 14.32 12.79 -13.68
C ASP A 193 13.51 12.33 -14.91
N CYS A 194 12.22 12.66 -14.93
CA CYS A 194 11.30 12.32 -16.01
C CYS A 194 11.11 13.50 -16.96
N ASN A 195 12.22 14.05 -17.44
CA ASN A 195 12.22 15.13 -18.43
C ASN A 195 11.79 14.65 -19.82
N HIS A 196 11.38 15.60 -20.67
CA HIS A 196 11.14 15.34 -22.09
C HIS A 196 12.43 14.80 -22.73
N CYS A 197 12.34 13.71 -23.48
CA CYS A 197 13.47 13.10 -24.14
C CYS A 197 13.29 13.07 -25.67
N SER A 198 14.39 13.09 -26.41
CA SER A 198 14.41 12.94 -27.88
C SER A 198 14.93 11.56 -28.29
N TYR A 199 14.43 11.06 -29.42
CA TYR A 199 14.94 9.84 -30.05
C TYR A 199 16.37 10.01 -30.58
N THR A 200 16.77 11.24 -30.92
CA THR A 200 18.11 11.55 -31.45
C THR A 200 19.21 11.44 -30.39
N GLY A 201 20.41 11.04 -30.82
CA GLY A 201 21.60 10.93 -29.96
C GLY A 201 21.65 9.67 -29.09
N THR A 202 22.82 9.39 -28.52
CA THR A 202 23.09 8.16 -27.78
C THR A 202 22.08 7.91 -26.66
N TYR A 203 21.54 6.70 -26.62
CA TYR A 203 20.61 6.28 -25.58
C TYR A 203 21.34 5.89 -24.30
N LYS A 204 20.75 6.25 -23.16
CA LYS A 204 21.11 5.75 -21.83
C LYS A 204 19.84 5.31 -21.11
N PRO A 205 19.87 4.30 -20.23
CA PRO A 205 18.67 3.79 -19.55
C PRO A 205 17.86 4.84 -18.79
N ASN A 206 18.49 5.93 -18.33
CA ASN A 206 17.85 7.03 -17.62
C ASN A 206 17.42 8.20 -18.53
N LYS A 207 17.57 8.09 -19.86
CA LYS A 207 17.30 9.20 -20.81
C LYS A 207 15.80 9.53 -20.94
N CYS A 208 14.95 8.51 -20.91
CA CYS A 208 13.52 8.62 -21.21
C CYS A 208 12.68 8.00 -20.08
N LEU A 209 12.96 8.40 -18.84
CA LEU A 209 12.17 7.92 -17.70
C LEU A 209 10.77 8.54 -17.72
N SER A 210 9.78 7.78 -17.26
CA SER A 210 8.40 8.24 -17.11
C SER A 210 7.81 7.74 -15.79
N GLY A 211 6.71 8.35 -15.35
CA GLY A 211 6.00 7.94 -14.13
C GLY A 211 6.58 8.45 -12.80
N CYS A 212 7.52 9.41 -12.82
CA CYS A 212 8.03 10.04 -11.60
C CYS A 212 6.89 10.65 -10.77
N GLY A 213 6.93 10.47 -9.45
CA GLY A 213 5.87 10.93 -8.54
C GLY A 213 4.59 10.11 -8.58
N GLN A 214 4.60 8.96 -9.26
CA GLN A 214 3.54 7.94 -9.23
C GLN A 214 4.05 6.64 -8.61
N PRO A 215 3.18 5.71 -8.19
CA PRO A 215 3.62 4.37 -7.78
C PRO A 215 4.48 3.70 -8.87
N THR A 216 5.61 3.10 -8.47
CA THR A 216 6.54 2.39 -9.37
C THR A 216 5.83 1.30 -10.16
N GLN A 217 4.80 0.70 -9.57
CA GLN A 217 3.82 -0.13 -10.24
C GLN A 217 2.47 0.02 -9.53
N ARG A 218 1.44 0.45 -10.26
CA ARG A 218 0.06 0.60 -9.75
C ARG A 218 -0.82 -0.58 -10.11
N TYR A 219 -0.71 -1.03 -11.37
CA TYR A 219 -1.54 -2.06 -11.94
C TYR A 219 -0.79 -3.41 -11.97
N TYR A 220 -1.46 -4.45 -11.46
CA TYR A 220 -0.93 -5.81 -11.38
C TYR A 220 -1.75 -6.73 -12.27
N HIS A 221 -1.14 -7.24 -13.32
CA HIS A 221 -1.81 -8.05 -14.35
C HIS A 221 -2.45 -9.32 -13.77
N VAL A 222 -3.69 -9.59 -14.17
CA VAL A 222 -4.45 -10.80 -13.84
C VAL A 222 -4.77 -11.55 -15.12
N PRO A 223 -4.15 -12.73 -15.35
CA PRO A 223 -4.47 -13.54 -16.50
C PRO A 223 -5.94 -13.97 -16.49
N ARG A 224 -6.68 -13.73 -17.57
CA ARG A 224 -8.08 -14.15 -17.70
C ARG A 224 -8.26 -15.66 -17.54
N SER A 225 -7.29 -16.44 -18.01
CA SER A 225 -7.29 -17.91 -17.88
C SER A 225 -7.27 -18.40 -16.42
N TRP A 226 -6.95 -17.54 -15.45
CA TRP A 226 -6.97 -17.88 -14.03
C TRP A 226 -8.33 -17.59 -13.38
N LEU A 227 -9.27 -17.00 -14.11
CA LEU A 227 -10.58 -16.62 -13.61
C LEU A 227 -11.65 -17.63 -14.01
N LYS A 228 -12.57 -17.86 -13.08
CA LYS A 228 -13.85 -18.52 -13.28
C LYS A 228 -14.92 -17.45 -13.57
N PRO A 229 -16.08 -17.79 -14.18
CA PRO A 229 -17.14 -16.81 -14.41
C PRO A 229 -17.61 -16.07 -13.15
N SER A 230 -17.68 -16.76 -12.01
CA SER A 230 -18.10 -16.21 -10.73
C SER A 230 -17.29 -16.79 -9.56
N GLN A 231 -17.43 -16.18 -8.38
CA GLN A 231 -16.83 -16.66 -7.12
C GLN A 231 -15.31 -16.81 -7.15
N ASN A 232 -14.62 -15.89 -7.83
CA ASN A 232 -13.16 -15.83 -7.80
C ASN A 232 -12.70 -15.34 -6.43
N LEU A 233 -11.78 -16.07 -5.82
CA LEU A 233 -11.18 -15.71 -4.55
C LEU A 233 -10.02 -14.74 -4.81
N LEU A 234 -10.15 -13.49 -4.35
CA LEU A 234 -9.03 -12.57 -4.24
C LEU A 234 -8.51 -12.60 -2.80
N PHE A 235 -7.21 -12.84 -2.68
CA PHE A 235 -6.53 -12.88 -1.40
C PHE A 235 -5.30 -12.00 -1.45
N LEU A 236 -5.07 -11.19 -0.42
CA LEU A 236 -3.89 -10.34 -0.35
C LEU A 236 -3.38 -10.24 1.08
N ASN A 237 -2.06 -10.16 1.22
CA ASN A 237 -1.43 -9.77 2.47
C ASN A 237 -0.95 -8.32 2.37
N HIS A 238 -0.91 -7.67 3.52
CA HIS A 238 -0.53 -6.29 3.65
C HIS A 238 0.48 -6.16 4.78
N HIS A 239 1.74 -5.93 4.43
CA HIS A 239 2.81 -5.84 5.42
C HIS A 239 2.87 -4.49 6.11
N HIS A 240 2.31 -3.44 5.51
CA HIS A 240 2.64 -2.08 5.91
C HIS A 240 1.43 -1.12 5.90
N PRO A 241 0.78 -0.89 7.05
CA PRO A 241 -0.23 0.14 7.15
C PRO A 241 0.50 1.47 6.90
N ASN A 242 -0.17 2.42 6.27
CA ASN A 242 0.36 3.76 6.01
C ASN A 242 0.79 4.44 7.33
N ILE A 243 1.98 4.12 7.84
CA ILE A 243 2.57 4.72 9.03
C ILE A 243 3.22 6.02 8.59
N LYS A 244 2.73 7.11 9.20
CA LYS A 244 3.09 8.50 8.97
C LYS A 244 4.55 8.87 9.31
N ASN A 245 5.41 7.91 9.65
CA ASN A 245 6.80 8.16 10.01
C ASN A 245 7.76 7.83 8.86
N TRP A 246 7.43 8.29 7.66
CA TRP A 246 8.40 8.43 6.57
C TRP A 246 9.23 9.69 6.80
N HIS A 247 9.99 9.72 7.90
CA HIS A 247 11.10 10.65 8.01
C HIS A 247 12.28 10.02 7.29
N LEU A 248 12.41 10.34 6.01
CA LEU A 248 13.74 10.45 5.45
C LEU A 248 14.33 11.69 6.11
N GLU A 249 15.18 11.52 7.13
CA GLU A 249 16.17 12.55 7.47
C GLU A 249 17.18 12.62 6.32
N SER A 250 16.71 13.13 5.18
CA SER A 250 17.53 13.62 4.09
C SER A 250 16.66 14.60 3.30
N TYR A 251 16.87 15.86 3.65
CA TYR A 251 16.46 17.09 2.97
C TYR A 251 14.95 17.40 2.86
N GLY A 252 14.53 18.20 3.85
CA GLY A 252 13.47 19.21 3.83
C GLY A 252 12.57 19.35 2.60
N LYS A 253 11.31 18.92 2.76
CA LYS A 253 10.10 19.74 2.55
C LYS A 253 8.89 18.89 2.94
N GLY A 254 8.10 19.36 3.90
CA GLY A 254 6.85 18.72 4.29
C GLY A 254 5.90 18.67 3.08
N GLN A 255 5.51 17.46 2.65
CA GLN A 255 4.52 17.31 1.59
C GLN A 255 3.15 17.00 2.16
N THR A 256 2.18 17.73 1.63
CA THR A 256 0.77 17.72 1.98
C THR A 256 0.06 16.43 1.55
N PHE A 257 -0.78 15.90 2.44
CA PHE A 257 -1.71 14.80 2.17
C PHE A 257 -2.45 14.97 0.84
N HIS A 258 -2.33 13.99 -0.06
CA HIS A 258 -3.13 13.95 -1.28
C HIS A 258 -4.50 13.37 -0.94
N ARG A 259 -5.53 14.22 -0.97
CA ARG A 259 -6.93 13.77 -0.79
C ARG A 259 -7.30 12.84 -1.95
N PRO A 260 -8.01 11.71 -1.70
CA PRO A 260 -8.38 10.77 -2.74
C PRO A 260 -9.20 11.48 -3.84
N LYS A 261 -8.97 11.14 -5.11
CA LYS A 261 -9.65 11.74 -6.26
C LYS A 261 -10.19 10.64 -7.18
N VAL A 262 -11.39 10.83 -7.70
CA VAL A 262 -11.87 10.11 -8.88
C VAL A 262 -11.19 10.71 -10.11
N HIS A 263 -10.65 9.87 -10.97
CA HIS A 263 -10.07 10.25 -12.25
C HIS A 263 -10.90 9.63 -13.37
N LEU A 264 -11.46 10.47 -14.24
CA LEU A 264 -12.13 10.03 -15.47
C LEU A 264 -11.28 10.49 -16.66
N LYS A 265 -10.97 9.56 -17.55
CA LYS A 265 -10.18 9.79 -18.76
C LYS A 265 -10.84 9.06 -19.93
N TRP A 266 -10.93 9.74 -21.06
CA TRP A 266 -11.52 9.20 -22.28
C TRP A 266 -10.46 8.99 -23.36
N SER A 267 -10.83 8.22 -24.39
CA SER A 267 -9.98 7.96 -25.54
C SER A 267 -9.69 9.24 -26.33
N PRO A 268 -8.56 9.32 -27.06
CA PRO A 268 -8.24 10.49 -27.89
C PRO A 268 -9.38 10.81 -28.87
N GLY A 269 -9.82 12.07 -28.93
CA GLY A 269 -10.94 12.53 -29.75
C GLY A 269 -12.34 12.28 -29.16
N GLN A 270 -12.42 11.74 -27.93
CA GLN A 270 -13.65 11.61 -27.17
C GLN A 270 -13.64 12.52 -25.94
N ALA A 271 -14.80 13.11 -25.65
CA ALA A 271 -15.04 13.87 -24.43
C ALA A 271 -16.24 13.29 -23.68
N ASN A 272 -16.32 13.61 -22.39
CA ASN A 272 -17.51 13.30 -21.60
C ASN A 272 -18.71 14.07 -22.15
N SER A 273 -19.74 13.37 -22.60
CA SER A 273 -20.96 13.98 -23.12
C SER A 273 -21.99 14.23 -22.03
N ALA A 274 -22.13 13.29 -21.08
CA ALA A 274 -23.10 13.39 -19.99
C ALA A 274 -22.72 12.52 -18.81
N ILE A 275 -23.17 12.92 -17.60
CA ILE A 275 -23.17 12.05 -16.43
C ILE A 275 -24.53 11.34 -16.36
N LYS A 276 -24.54 10.00 -16.34
CA LYS A 276 -25.75 9.19 -16.15
C LYS A 276 -26.10 9.01 -14.68
N PHE A 277 -25.09 8.86 -13.84
CA PHE A 277 -25.26 8.66 -12.41
C PHE A 277 -24.08 9.24 -11.66
N ALA A 278 -24.31 9.86 -10.51
CA ALA A 278 -23.26 10.17 -9.55
C ALA A 278 -23.82 10.16 -8.13
N SER A 279 -23.12 9.48 -7.23
CA SER A 279 -23.48 9.43 -5.82
C SER A 279 -22.24 9.38 -4.94
N PHE A 280 -22.08 10.37 -4.07
CA PHE A 280 -21.16 10.36 -2.95
C PHE A 280 -21.91 9.95 -1.68
N GLY A 281 -21.62 8.74 -1.19
CA GLY A 281 -22.35 8.14 -0.08
C GLY A 281 -22.25 6.61 -0.11
N THR A 282 -23.37 5.91 -0.04
CA THR A 282 -23.46 4.43 -0.04
C THR A 282 -24.27 3.91 -1.24
N PRO A 283 -23.88 4.21 -2.49
CA PRO A 283 -24.61 3.74 -3.67
C PRO A 283 -24.59 2.21 -3.81
N LEU A 284 -25.64 1.67 -4.41
CA LEU A 284 -25.85 0.25 -4.64
C LEU A 284 -25.88 -0.05 -6.16
N GLY A 285 -25.64 -1.31 -6.53
CA GLY A 285 -25.72 -1.78 -7.92
C GLY A 285 -24.39 -1.78 -8.68
N LYS A 286 -24.48 -1.95 -10.01
CA LYS A 286 -23.37 -2.05 -10.96
C LYS A 286 -23.58 -1.06 -12.11
N CYS A 287 -22.55 -0.82 -12.94
CA CYS A 287 -22.63 0.09 -14.09
C CYS A 287 -23.85 -0.21 -14.98
N GLY A 288 -24.63 0.83 -15.32
CA GLY A 288 -25.89 0.71 -16.05
C GLY A 288 -27.13 0.40 -15.19
N ARG A 289 -26.95 0.04 -13.92
CA ARG A 289 -28.01 -0.24 -12.93
C ARG A 289 -27.63 0.28 -11.54
N TYR A 290 -27.04 1.47 -11.47
CA TYR A 290 -26.73 2.09 -10.19
C TYR A 290 -27.99 2.68 -9.54
N GLN A 291 -28.06 2.55 -8.21
CA GLN A 291 -29.10 3.12 -7.38
C GLN A 291 -28.48 3.94 -6.27
N GLN A 292 -29.15 5.02 -5.89
CA GLN A 292 -28.79 5.75 -4.68
C GLN A 292 -29.07 4.83 -3.49
N GLY A 293 -28.17 4.83 -2.49
CA GLY A 293 -28.45 4.18 -1.23
C GLY A 293 -28.87 5.18 -0.17
N GLU A 294 -29.13 4.67 1.04
CA GLU A 294 -29.61 5.44 2.20
C GLU A 294 -28.79 6.70 2.51
N CYS A 295 -27.48 6.67 2.23
CA CYS A 295 -26.65 7.86 2.27
C CYS A 295 -26.29 8.34 0.86
N HIS A 296 -26.67 9.58 0.56
CA HIS A 296 -26.37 10.24 -0.71
C HIS A 296 -26.23 11.76 -0.53
N ALA A 297 -25.13 12.34 -1.02
CA ALA A 297 -25.02 13.80 -1.15
C ALA A 297 -25.75 14.29 -2.41
N ALA A 298 -26.82 15.06 -2.24
CA ALA A 298 -27.63 15.58 -3.35
C ALA A 298 -26.84 16.38 -4.40
N THR A 299 -25.73 17.00 -4.03
CA THR A 299 -24.89 17.78 -4.97
C THR A 299 -23.97 16.91 -5.84
N SER A 300 -23.94 15.59 -5.62
CA SER A 300 -23.01 14.67 -6.31
C SER A 300 -23.09 14.79 -7.83
N TYR A 301 -24.30 14.81 -8.39
CA TYR A 301 -24.51 14.94 -9.82
C TYR A 301 -23.98 16.27 -10.36
N ALA A 302 -24.46 17.39 -9.82
CA ALA A 302 -24.11 18.73 -10.29
C ALA A 302 -22.60 19.01 -10.24
N ILE A 303 -21.90 18.48 -9.23
CA ILE A 303 -20.44 18.65 -9.11
C ILE A 303 -19.70 17.89 -10.22
N LEU A 304 -20.10 16.65 -10.49
CA LEU A 304 -19.47 15.83 -11.52
C LEU A 304 -19.80 16.35 -12.91
N GLU A 305 -21.04 16.75 -13.15
CA GLU A 305 -21.48 17.36 -14.39
C GLU A 305 -20.62 18.61 -14.71
N ARG A 306 -20.59 19.57 -13.79
CA ARG A 306 -19.81 20.82 -13.95
C ARG A 306 -18.31 20.56 -14.11
N LYS A 307 -17.75 19.57 -13.40
CA LYS A 307 -16.30 19.32 -13.42
C LYS A 307 -15.84 18.49 -14.60
N CYS A 308 -16.68 17.60 -15.11
CA CYS A 308 -16.28 16.54 -16.03
C CYS A 308 -16.93 16.59 -17.41
N VAL A 309 -18.13 17.13 -17.59
CA VAL A 309 -18.76 17.20 -18.92
C VAL A 309 -17.98 18.14 -19.84
N GLY A 310 -17.83 17.74 -21.11
CA GLY A 310 -17.09 18.47 -22.14
C GLY A 310 -15.56 18.39 -22.03
N LYS A 311 -15.01 17.54 -21.17
CA LYS A 311 -13.54 17.40 -21.00
C LYS A 311 -13.07 16.00 -21.39
N ALA A 312 -11.88 15.93 -22.00
CA ALA A 312 -11.17 14.67 -22.29
C ALA A 312 -10.52 14.02 -21.04
N ARG A 313 -10.41 14.78 -19.94
CA ARG A 313 -9.98 14.28 -18.62
C ARG A 313 -10.55 15.15 -17.50
N CYS A 314 -10.97 14.53 -16.40
CA CYS A 314 -11.33 15.26 -15.19
C CYS A 314 -10.85 14.51 -13.93
N ALA A 315 -10.63 15.27 -12.87
CA ALA A 315 -10.31 14.74 -11.55
C ALA A 315 -11.17 15.43 -10.48
N VAL A 316 -11.84 14.65 -9.63
CA VAL A 316 -12.73 15.17 -8.58
C VAL A 316 -12.33 14.61 -7.23
N THR A 317 -12.00 15.49 -6.29
CA THR A 317 -11.59 15.10 -4.94
C THR A 317 -12.75 14.56 -4.12
N ILE A 318 -12.59 13.36 -3.58
CA ILE A 318 -13.55 12.67 -2.73
C ILE A 318 -13.39 13.23 -1.31
N SER A 319 -14.24 14.19 -0.95
CA SER A 319 -14.25 14.81 0.38
C SER A 319 -15.60 15.46 0.65
N ASN A 320 -16.02 15.46 1.91
CA ASN A 320 -17.24 16.14 2.34
C ASN A 320 -17.25 17.59 1.83
N THR A 321 -16.17 18.34 2.03
CA THR A 321 -16.04 19.75 1.59
C THR A 321 -16.29 19.96 0.10
N ASN A 322 -15.95 18.98 -0.76
CA ASN A 322 -16.16 19.11 -2.20
C ASN A 322 -17.60 18.74 -2.60
N PHE A 323 -18.31 17.95 -1.78
CA PHE A 323 -19.68 17.48 -1.99
C PHE A 323 -20.70 18.10 -1.00
N GLY A 324 -20.36 19.21 -0.36
CA GLY A 324 -21.24 19.95 0.55
C GLY A 324 -21.10 19.54 2.02
N LYS A 325 -22.23 19.39 2.72
CA LYS A 325 -22.29 18.89 4.10
C LYS A 325 -22.08 17.37 4.10
N ASP A 326 -21.54 16.81 5.18
CA ASP A 326 -21.45 15.36 5.33
C ASP A 326 -22.87 14.74 5.26
N PRO A 327 -23.20 13.93 4.23
CA PRO A 327 -24.53 13.37 4.05
C PRO A 327 -24.88 12.30 5.09
N CYS A 328 -23.90 11.70 5.76
CA CYS A 328 -24.08 10.66 6.76
C CYS A 328 -22.84 10.55 7.66
N PRO A 329 -22.80 11.25 8.80
CA PRO A 329 -21.68 11.17 9.73
C PRO A 329 -21.41 9.73 10.18
N ASN A 330 -20.14 9.39 10.39
CA ASN A 330 -19.67 8.05 10.82
C ASN A 330 -19.98 6.88 9.87
N VAL A 331 -20.54 7.14 8.68
CA VAL A 331 -20.70 6.16 7.61
C VAL A 331 -19.60 6.35 6.57
N LEU A 332 -18.97 5.24 6.15
CA LEU A 332 -17.96 5.25 5.09
C LEU A 332 -18.63 5.58 3.75
N LYS A 333 -18.09 6.60 3.06
CA LYS A 333 -18.64 7.09 1.79
C LYS A 333 -17.71 6.75 0.66
N ARG A 334 -18.27 6.38 -0.48
CA ARG A 334 -17.57 6.26 -1.76
C ARG A 334 -18.23 7.17 -2.78
N LEU A 335 -17.47 7.60 -3.77
CA LEU A 335 -17.99 8.31 -4.93
C LEU A 335 -18.11 7.31 -6.09
N THR A 336 -19.34 7.04 -6.52
CA THR A 336 -19.63 6.25 -7.73
C THR A 336 -20.12 7.17 -8.83
N VAL A 337 -19.58 7.02 -10.04
CA VAL A 337 -19.93 7.85 -11.20
C VAL A 337 -20.12 6.95 -12.42
N GLU A 338 -21.20 7.18 -13.16
CA GLU A 338 -21.42 6.62 -14.50
C GLU A 338 -21.45 7.78 -15.50
N ALA A 339 -20.55 7.75 -16.47
CA ALA A 339 -20.37 8.79 -17.47
C ALA A 339 -20.50 8.22 -18.88
N VAL A 340 -20.93 9.05 -19.82
CA VAL A 340 -21.11 8.73 -21.23
C VAL A 340 -20.09 9.51 -22.03
N CYS A 341 -19.48 8.89 -23.03
CA CYS A 341 -18.56 9.57 -23.94
C CYS A 341 -19.19 9.79 -25.31
N SER A 342 -18.82 10.89 -25.96
CA SER A 342 -19.11 11.15 -27.38
C SER A 342 -17.88 11.69 -28.11
N PRO A 343 -17.83 11.59 -29.44
CA PRO A 343 -16.80 12.25 -30.24
C PRO A 343 -16.84 13.77 -30.05
N GLU A 344 -15.67 14.42 -29.92
CA GLU A 344 -15.54 15.87 -29.64
C GLU A 344 -16.26 16.77 -30.66
N THR A 345 -16.50 16.27 -31.88
CA THR A 345 -17.23 16.99 -32.95
C THR A 345 -18.71 17.24 -32.68
N SER A 346 -19.29 16.65 -31.63
CA SER A 346 -20.73 16.78 -31.30
C SER A 346 -21.08 17.89 -30.29
N LEU A 347 -20.10 18.61 -29.73
CA LEU A 347 -20.32 19.59 -28.66
C LEU A 347 -20.33 21.06 -29.11
N THR A 348 -20.15 21.35 -30.40
CA THR A 348 -20.10 22.73 -30.94
C THR A 348 -21.30 23.16 -31.79
N SER A 349 -22.29 22.28 -32.03
CA SER A 349 -23.49 22.65 -32.77
C SER A 349 -24.73 22.69 -31.88
N TRP A 350 -24.86 23.75 -31.08
CA TRP A 350 -26.12 24.50 -30.87
C TRP A 350 -26.02 25.44 -29.66
N LYS A 351 -26.09 26.75 -29.94
CA LYS A 351 -26.83 27.79 -29.21
C LYS A 351 -26.43 29.18 -29.75
N PRO A 352 -27.40 30.08 -30.00
CA PRO A 352 -28.65 29.95 -30.75
C PRO A 352 -28.47 30.23 -32.25
#